data_AF-A0A6J4E8I3-F1
#
_entry.id   AF-A0A6J4E8I3-F1
#
_cell.length_a   1.000
_cell.length_b   1.000
_cell.length_c   1.000
_cell.angle_alpha   90.00
_cell.angle_beta   90.00
_cell.angle_gamma   90.00
#
_symmetry.space_group_name_H-M   'P 1'
#
loop_
_entity.id
_entity.type
_entity.pdbx_description
1 polymer ?
#
loop_
_entity_poly.entity_id
_entity_poly.type
_entity_poly.pdbx_seq_one_letter_code
_entity_poly.pdbx_strand_id
1 'polypeptide(L)'
;MKPVRIVAQWAEDERQTLVIVALQADDMSIATTVEAFGYVKDYDDEDRMYVRYPFVLEEYSETEALMDWGALDDTRTLIDLYGRRIVPGEALVRNERGERYDYQVVSVEPFVPA
;
A
#
# COMPACT_ATOMS: atom_id res chain seq x y z
N MET A 1 -2.08 -12.40 14.97
CA MET A 1 -1.52 -11.33 14.10
C MET A 1 -0.12 -11.73 13.64
N LYS A 2 0.16 -11.54 12.35
CA LYS A 2 1.46 -11.84 11.72
C LYS A 2 1.86 -10.73 10.75
N PRO A 3 3.14 -10.38 10.64
CA PRO A 3 3.59 -9.42 9.64
C PRO A 3 3.49 -10.05 8.24
N VAL A 4 2.91 -9.32 7.29
CA VAL A 4 2.76 -9.73 5.90
C VAL A 4 3.28 -8.65 4.96
N ARG A 5 3.83 -9.08 3.82
CA ARG A 5 4.11 -8.24 2.66
C ARG A 5 2.95 -8.40 1.68
N ILE A 6 2.25 -7.31 1.43
CA ILE A 6 1.19 -7.16 0.45
C ILE A 6 1.83 -6.51 -0.78
N VAL A 7 1.62 -7.09 -1.96
CA VAL A 7 1.99 -6.49 -3.24
C VAL A 7 0.73 -6.31 -4.04
N ALA A 8 0.53 -5.10 -4.56
CA ALA A 8 -0.56 -4.77 -5.46
C ALA A 8 -0.03 -4.09 -6.72
N GLN A 9 -0.66 -4.37 -7.85
CA GLN A 9 -0.33 -3.78 -9.16
C GLN A 9 -1.39 -2.75 -9.53
N TRP A 10 -0.96 -1.62 -10.09
CA TRP A 10 -1.91 -0.66 -10.62
C TRP A 10 -2.60 -1.25 -11.86
N ALA A 11 -3.92 -1.08 -11.95
CA ALA A 11 -4.72 -1.72 -13.00
C ALA A 11 -4.40 -1.19 -14.42
N GLU A 12 -3.92 0.05 -14.53
CA GLU A 12 -3.60 0.67 -15.83
C GLU A 12 -2.16 0.42 -16.29
N ASP A 13 -1.22 0.18 -15.35
CA ASP A 13 0.17 -0.15 -15.67
C ASP A 13 0.76 -1.11 -14.62
N GLU A 14 0.93 -2.37 -15.01
CA GLU A 14 1.50 -3.43 -14.15
C GLU A 14 2.96 -3.18 -13.73
N ARG A 15 3.65 -2.24 -14.39
CA ARG A 15 5.00 -1.81 -14.02
C ARG A 15 4.98 -0.95 -12.76
N GLN A 16 3.83 -0.38 -12.41
CA GLN A 16 3.61 0.34 -11.15
C GLN A 16 3.07 -0.61 -10.08
N THR A 17 3.77 -0.66 -8.96
CA THR A 17 3.45 -1.56 -7.85
C THR A 17 3.43 -0.85 -6.52
N LEU A 18 2.45 -1.19 -5.70
CA LEU A 18 2.35 -0.78 -4.31
C LEU A 18 2.78 -1.95 -3.43
N VAL A 19 3.76 -1.73 -2.57
CA VAL A 19 4.24 -2.73 -1.61
C VAL A 19 3.99 -2.22 -0.20
N ILE A 20 3.25 -2.99 0.60
CA ILE A 20 2.91 -2.65 1.98
C ILE A 20 3.35 -3.78 2.90
N VAL A 21 3.97 -3.44 4.02
CA VAL A 21 4.19 -4.32 5.15
C VAL A 21 3.24 -3.91 6.27
N ALA A 22 2.40 -4.84 6.71
CA ALA A 22 1.39 -4.60 7.74
C ALA A 22 1.20 -5.83 8.63
N LEU A 23 0.54 -5.65 9.78
CA LEU A 23 0.09 -6.76 10.61
C LEU A 23 -1.28 -7.25 10.15
N GLN A 24 -1.37 -8.54 9.84
CA GLN A 24 -2.62 -9.20 9.46
C GLN A 24 -3.13 -10.09 10.59
N ALA A 25 -4.41 -9.96 10.94
CA ALA A 25 -5.11 -10.80 11.89
C ALA A 25 -5.45 -12.19 11.30
N ASP A 26 -5.95 -13.09 12.14
CA ASP A 26 -6.18 -14.49 11.74
C ASP A 26 -7.36 -14.63 10.77
N ASP A 27 -8.28 -13.65 10.75
CA ASP A 27 -9.37 -13.51 9.78
C ASP A 27 -8.93 -12.83 8.47
N MET A 28 -7.63 -12.61 8.31
CA MET A 28 -6.98 -11.95 7.16
C MET A 28 -7.24 -10.44 7.06
N SER A 29 -7.82 -9.81 8.08
CA SER A 29 -7.96 -8.35 8.16
C SER A 29 -6.63 -7.66 8.50
N ILE A 30 -6.43 -6.44 8.01
CA ILE A 30 -5.28 -5.60 8.38
C ILE A 30 -5.57 -4.88 9.70
N ALA A 31 -4.66 -5.02 10.67
CA ALA A 31 -4.77 -4.40 11.98
C ALA A 31 -4.63 -2.87 11.87
N THR A 32 -5.48 -2.14 12.60
CA THR A 32 -5.45 -0.67 12.69
C THR A 32 -4.50 -0.17 13.79
N THR A 33 -4.08 -1.06 14.70
CA THR A 33 -3.40 -0.70 15.95
C THR A 33 -1.90 -0.48 15.81
N VAL A 34 -1.34 -0.72 14.63
CA VAL A 34 0.09 -0.61 14.34
C VAL A 34 0.27 0.02 12.98
N GLU A 35 1.18 0.99 12.88
CA GLU A 35 1.55 1.62 11.63
C GLU A 35 2.07 0.58 10.63
N ALA A 36 1.48 0.58 9.45
CA ALA A 36 2.02 -0.12 8.30
C ALA A 36 3.00 0.80 7.56
N PHE A 37 3.88 0.23 6.75
CA PHE A 37 4.84 1.00 5.95
C PHE A 37 5.07 0.31 4.62
N GLY A 38 5.65 1.03 3.67
CA GLY A 38 5.78 0.49 2.33
C GLY A 38 6.54 1.37 1.38
N TYR A 39 6.39 1.06 0.10
CA TYR A 39 6.81 1.92 -0.98
C TYR A 39 5.94 1.72 -2.22
N VAL A 40 5.77 2.79 -2.99
CA VAL A 40 5.34 2.72 -4.38
C VAL A 40 6.59 2.52 -5.23
N LYS A 41 6.52 1.63 -6.22
CA LYS A 41 7.57 1.42 -7.21
C LYS A 41 6.98 1.74 -8.57
N ASP A 42 7.45 2.84 -9.14
CA ASP A 42 7.02 3.35 -10.43
C ASP A 42 8.12 3.20 -11.47
N TYR A 43 7.72 2.99 -12.71
CA TYR A 43 8.64 2.96 -13.84
C TYR A 43 8.69 4.34 -14.48
N ASP A 44 9.86 4.96 -14.43
CA ASP A 44 10.15 6.19 -15.15
C ASP A 44 10.44 5.86 -16.62
N ASP A 45 9.55 6.26 -17.52
CA ASP A 45 9.71 6.03 -18.96
C ASP A 45 10.81 6.89 -19.59
N GLU A 46 11.14 8.05 -19.02
CA GLU A 46 12.19 8.96 -19.51
C GLU A 46 13.58 8.36 -19.20
N ASP A 47 13.79 8.00 -17.94
CA ASP A 47 15.08 7.46 -17.46
C ASP A 47 15.18 5.92 -17.60
N ARG A 48 14.09 5.26 -18.02
CA ARG A 48 13.97 3.80 -18.18
C ARG A 48 14.39 3.03 -16.92
N MET A 49 13.99 3.53 -15.77
CA MET A 49 14.38 2.95 -14.48
C MET A 49 13.22 2.91 -13.50
N TYR A 50 13.34 2.07 -12.49
CA TYR A 50 12.37 2.02 -11.41
C TYR A 50 12.76 2.97 -10.28
N VAL A 51 11.83 3.84 -9.89
CA VAL A 51 11.94 4.72 -8.73
C VAL A 51 11.11 4.12 -7.60
N ARG A 52 11.56 4.28 -6.35
CA ARG A 52 10.82 3.85 -5.16
C ARG A 52 10.53 5.03 -4.26
N TYR A 53 9.25 5.21 -3.93
CA TYR A 53 8.76 6.26 -3.05
C TYR A 53 8.28 5.61 -1.74
N PRO A 54 9.09 5.66 -0.67
CA PRO A 54 8.71 5.07 0.61
C PRO A 54 7.60 5.86 1.29
N PHE A 55 6.80 5.19 2.11
CA PHE A 55 5.76 5.81 2.93
C PHE A 55 5.54 5.06 4.25
N VAL A 56 4.94 5.76 5.21
CA VAL A 56 4.30 5.19 6.40
C VAL A 56 2.79 5.38 6.28
N LEU A 57 2.02 4.43 6.82
CA LEU A 57 0.56 4.46 6.84
C LEU A 57 0.07 4.82 8.23
N GLU A 58 -0.40 6.05 8.39
CA GLU A 58 -1.03 6.53 9.62
C GLU A 58 -2.54 6.27 9.61
N GLU A 59 -3.14 6.04 10.77
CA GLU A 59 -4.60 5.90 10.88
C GLU A 59 -5.28 7.24 10.53
N TYR A 60 -6.18 7.22 9.55
CA TYR A 60 -7.01 8.38 9.19
C TYR A 60 -8.48 8.17 9.57
N SER A 61 -8.99 6.95 9.36
CA SER A 61 -10.32 6.51 9.77
C SER A 61 -10.32 5.02 10.11
N GLU A 62 -11.48 4.45 10.44
CA GLU A 62 -11.61 3.01 10.72
C GLU A 62 -11.12 2.11 9.57
N THR A 63 -11.18 2.61 8.33
CA THR A 63 -10.85 1.85 7.12
C THR A 63 -9.77 2.47 6.26
N GLU A 64 -9.51 3.77 6.41
CA GLU A 64 -8.55 4.50 5.58
C GLU A 64 -7.26 4.81 6.36
N ALA A 65 -6.15 4.66 5.67
CA ALA A 65 -4.85 5.13 6.12
C ALA A 65 -4.42 6.37 5.31
N LEU A 66 -3.77 7.32 5.98
CA LEU A 66 -3.02 8.39 5.33
C LEU A 66 -1.62 7.85 4.97
N MET A 67 -1.22 7.99 3.70
CA MET A 67 0.15 7.71 3.28
C MET A 67 1.00 8.95 3.55
N ASP A 68 1.87 8.87 4.55
CA ASP A 68 2.90 9.87 4.81
C ASP A 68 4.17 9.51 4.03
N TRP A 69 4.48 10.33 3.03
CA TRP A 69 5.67 10.23 2.18
C TRP A 69 6.93 10.84 2.82
N GLY A 70 6.79 11.40 4.02
CA GLY A 70 7.82 12.11 4.76
C GLY A 70 7.95 13.59 4.36
N ALA A 71 8.94 14.27 4.93
CA ALA A 71 9.07 15.72 4.88
C ALA A 71 9.26 16.37 3.48
N LEU A 72 9.37 15.57 2.42
CA LEU A 72 9.64 16.05 1.06
C LEU A 72 8.39 16.09 0.17
N ASP A 73 7.27 15.51 0.61
CA ASP A 73 6.04 15.47 -0.17
C ASP A 73 4.82 15.57 0.75
N ASP A 74 4.08 16.67 0.64
CA ASP A 74 2.86 16.97 1.41
C ASP A 74 1.59 16.44 0.73
N THR A 75 1.74 15.61 -0.31
CA THR A 75 0.64 15.07 -1.08
C THR A 75 -0.24 14.18 -0.22
N ARG A 76 -1.42 14.72 0.10
CA ARG A 76 -2.45 13.98 0.83
C ARG A 76 -2.94 12.79 0.00
N THR A 77 -2.55 11.61 0.44
CA THR A 77 -2.87 10.34 -0.19
C THR A 77 -3.56 9.43 0.80
N LEU A 78 -4.72 8.89 0.44
CA LEU A 78 -5.48 7.95 1.26
C LEU A 78 -5.49 6.57 0.63
N ILE A 79 -5.47 5.53 1.45
CA ILE A 79 -5.64 4.15 1.00
C ILE A 79 -6.64 3.40 1.87
N ASP A 80 -7.54 2.65 1.24
CA ASP A 80 -8.53 1.81 1.94
C ASP A 80 -7.91 0.48 2.39
N LEU A 81 -7.24 0.45 3.53
CA LEU A 81 -6.49 -0.74 3.97
C LEU A 81 -7.01 -1.33 5.28
N TYR A 82 -7.23 -0.49 6.28
CA TYR A 82 -7.42 -0.90 7.66
C TYR A 82 -8.77 -1.60 7.88
N GLY A 83 -8.78 -2.63 8.73
CA GLY A 83 -9.97 -3.45 9.02
C GLY A 83 -10.49 -4.30 7.85
N ARG A 84 -9.93 -4.16 6.65
CA ARG A 84 -10.33 -4.92 5.47
C ARG A 84 -9.61 -6.26 5.39
N ARG A 85 -10.34 -7.28 4.95
CA ARG A 85 -9.75 -8.56 4.53
C ARG A 85 -8.91 -8.34 3.27
N ILE A 86 -7.61 -8.63 3.33
CA ILE A 86 -6.69 -8.49 2.19
C ILE A 86 -6.11 -9.84 1.81
N VAL A 87 -6.43 -10.28 0.59
CA VAL A 87 -5.94 -11.52 -0.04
C VAL A 87 -5.68 -11.27 -1.53
N PRO A 88 -4.91 -12.12 -2.24
CA PRO A 88 -4.75 -12.00 -3.68
C PRO A 88 -6.09 -11.95 -4.42
N GLY A 89 -6.24 -11.05 -5.38
CA GLY A 89 -7.48 -10.79 -6.12
C GLY A 89 -8.39 -9.73 -5.48
N GLU A 90 -8.05 -9.19 -4.32
CA GLU A 90 -8.76 -8.04 -3.74
C GLU A 90 -8.30 -6.72 -4.35
N ALA A 91 -9.21 -5.74 -4.39
CA ALA A 91 -8.91 -4.39 -4.86
C ALA A 91 -8.45 -3.50 -3.70
N LEU A 92 -7.44 -2.67 -3.97
CA LEU A 92 -7.01 -1.56 -3.13
C LEU A 92 -7.19 -0.26 -3.91
N VAL A 93 -7.63 0.79 -3.23
CA VAL A 93 -7.92 2.09 -3.80
C VAL A 93 -7.03 3.11 -3.13
N ARG A 94 -6.14 3.70 -3.92
CA ARG A 94 -5.37 4.87 -3.51
C ARG A 94 -6.06 6.12 -4.06
N ASN A 95 -6.38 7.08 -3.20
CA ASN A 95 -6.89 8.38 -3.60
C ASN A 95 -5.82 9.44 -3.35
N GLU A 96 -5.41 10.15 -4.39
CA GLU A 96 -4.37 11.15 -4.35
C GLU A 96 -4.89 12.44 -4.97
N ARG A 97 -4.98 13.53 -4.20
CA ARG A 97 -5.47 14.85 -4.69
C ARG A 97 -6.84 14.81 -5.40
N GLY A 98 -7.69 13.84 -5.03
CA GLY A 98 -9.01 13.64 -5.64
C GLY A 98 -9.03 12.71 -6.86
N GLU A 99 -7.87 12.22 -7.29
CA GLU A 99 -7.73 11.19 -8.31
C GLU A 99 -7.71 9.80 -7.68
N ARG A 100 -8.40 8.86 -8.33
CA ARG A 100 -8.56 7.49 -7.86
C ARG A 100 -7.63 6.57 -8.67
N TYR A 101 -6.86 5.76 -7.96
CA TYR A 101 -5.96 4.75 -8.52
C TYR A 101 -6.37 3.38 -8.00
N ASP A 102 -6.86 2.53 -8.90
CA ASP A 102 -7.31 1.17 -8.58
C ASP A 102 -6.15 0.17 -8.72
N TYR A 103 -5.84 -0.52 -7.63
CA TYR A 103 -4.81 -1.55 -7.55
C TYR A 103 -5.43 -2.92 -7.32
N GLN A 104 -4.79 -3.94 -7.86
CA GLN A 104 -5.14 -5.34 -7.64
C GLN A 104 -4.06 -6.02 -6.78
N VAL A 105 -4.43 -6.59 -5.64
CA VAL A 105 -3.52 -7.37 -4.80
C VAL A 105 -3.10 -8.64 -5.54
N VAL A 106 -1.80 -8.80 -5.77
CA VAL A 106 -1.25 -9.95 -6.50
C VAL A 106 -0.61 -10.98 -5.58
N SER A 107 -0.11 -10.57 -4.42
CA SER A 107 0.48 -11.49 -3.44
C SER A 107 0.33 -10.95 -2.01
N VAL A 108 0.12 -11.87 -1.07
CA VAL A 108 0.22 -11.63 0.38
C VAL A 108 1.08 -12.74 0.97
N GLU A 109 2.27 -12.40 1.44
CA GLU A 109 3.29 -13.35 1.91
C GLU A 109 3.71 -13.02 3.35
N PRO A 110 4.13 -13.98 4.18
CA PRO A 110 4.77 -13.68 5.45
C PRO A 110 5.97 -12.74 5.27
N PHE A 111 6.03 -11.66 6.04
CA PHE A 111 7.19 -10.78 6.05
C PHE A 111 8.20 -11.26 7.08
N VAL A 112 9.39 -11.64 6.59
CA VAL A 112 10.53 -12.04 7.43
C VAL A 112 11.65 -11.02 7.19
N PRO A 113 12.04 -10.22 8.18
CA PRO A 113 13.19 -9.34 8.07
C PRO A 113 14.45 -10.17 7.77
N ALA A 114 15.26 -9.70 6.80
CA ALA A 114 16.53 -10.31 6.45
C ALA A 114 17.61 -10.07 7.51
#